data_AF-A0A832QWM8-F1
#
_entry.id   AF-A0A832QWM8-F1
#
_cell.length_a   1.000
_cell.length_b   1.000
_cell.length_c   1.000
_cell.angle_alpha   90.00
_cell.angle_beta   90.00
_cell.angle_gamma   90.00
#
_symmetry.space_group_name_H-M   'P 1'
#
loop_
_entity.id
_entity.type
_entity.pdbx_description
1 polymer ?
#
loop_
_entity_poly.entity_id
_entity_poly.type
_entity_poly.pdbx_seq_one_letter_code
_entity_poly.pdbx_strand_id
1 'polypeptide(L)' 'DHRLSVEEYNTYACPWHNNLTAAVASFRVAKALARNPGSREHIRDFTWRNSVRFRWESQQLMELGLMEPGQWF' A
#
# COMPACT_ATOMS: atom_id res chain seq x y z
N ASP A 1 -7.09 -16.94 -8.22
CA ASP A 1 -7.81 -15.67 -8.37
C ASP A 1 -6.99 -14.57 -7.69
N HIS A 2 -6.66 -13.49 -8.39
CA HIS A 2 -5.79 -12.39 -7.88
C HIS A 2 -6.58 -11.13 -7.56
N ARG A 3 -7.91 -11.25 -7.44
CA ARG A 3 -8.81 -10.15 -7.12
C ARG A 3 -8.76 -9.92 -5.61
N LEU A 4 -8.19 -8.78 -5.19
CA LEU A 4 -8.22 -8.29 -3.81
C LEU A 4 -9.55 -7.57 -3.52
N SER A 5 -10.67 -8.18 -3.90
CA SER A 5 -12.02 -7.63 -3.71
C SER A 5 -12.62 -7.98 -2.35
N VAL A 6 -11.89 -8.70 -1.50
CA VAL A 6 -12.29 -9.00 -0.13
C VAL A 6 -11.93 -7.81 0.74
N GLU A 7 -12.92 -7.25 1.42
CA GLU A 7 -12.81 -6.02 2.20
C GLU A 7 -11.78 -6.14 3.33
N GLU A 8 -11.64 -7.32 3.95
CA GLU A 8 -10.63 -7.66 4.98
C GLU A 8 -9.18 -7.56 4.49
N TYR A 9 -8.93 -7.59 3.18
CA TYR A 9 -7.60 -7.34 2.61
C TYR A 9 -7.31 -5.83 2.38
N ASN A 10 -8.29 -4.96 2.63
CA ASN A 10 -8.13 -3.51 2.54
C ASN A 10 -8.14 -2.85 3.93
N THR A 11 -8.15 -3.64 5.00
CA THR A 11 -8.16 -3.21 6.39
C THR A 11 -7.04 -3.84 7.20
N TYR A 12 -6.85 -3.33 8.42
CA TYR A 12 -5.91 -3.88 9.40
C TYR A 12 -6.12 -5.38 9.58
N ALA A 13 -5.15 -6.18 9.16
CA ALA A 13 -5.30 -7.63 9.09
C ALA A 13 -5.26 -8.34 10.46
N CYS A 14 -5.07 -7.62 11.57
CA CYS A 14 -5.03 -8.24 12.89
C CYS A 14 -5.40 -7.23 13.99
N PRO A 15 -6.18 -7.64 15.01
CA PRO A 15 -6.47 -6.80 16.17
C PRO A 15 -5.22 -6.40 16.99
N TRP A 16 -4.08 -7.07 16.76
CA TRP A 16 -2.81 -6.86 17.48
C TRP A 16 -1.65 -6.43 16.57
N HIS A 17 -1.82 -6.54 15.26
CA HIS A 17 -0.83 -6.17 14.27
C HIS A 17 -1.45 -5.26 13.23
N ASN A 18 -0.96 -4.03 13.20
CA ASN A 18 -1.31 -3.04 12.21
C ASN A 18 -0.68 -3.40 10.85
N ASN A 19 -1.00 -4.57 10.30
CA ASN A 19 -0.38 -5.05 9.07
C ASN A 19 -1.05 -4.42 7.86
N LEU A 20 -0.27 -3.69 7.08
CA LEU A 20 -0.73 -2.73 6.08
C LEU A 20 -1.02 -3.42 4.74
N THR A 21 -2.09 -4.19 4.66
CA THR A 21 -2.47 -4.90 3.43
C THR A 21 -2.76 -3.93 2.26
N ALA A 22 -3.26 -2.73 2.57
CA ALA A 22 -3.53 -1.67 1.59
C ALA A 22 -2.27 -1.18 0.85
N ALA A 23 -1.10 -1.15 1.50
CA ALA A 23 0.15 -0.79 0.84
C ALA A 23 0.58 -1.85 -0.18
N VAL A 24 0.44 -3.13 0.16
CA VAL A 24 0.78 -4.25 -0.73
C VAL A 24 -0.16 -4.30 -1.95
N ALA A 25 -1.45 -4.05 -1.75
CA ALA A 25 -2.44 -3.98 -2.84
C ALA A 25 -2.11 -2.87 -3.84
N SER A 26 -1.72 -1.69 -3.34
CA SER A 26 -1.36 -0.51 -4.16
C SER A 26 -0.14 -0.77 -5.06
N PHE A 27 0.91 -1.43 -4.54
CA PHE A 27 2.09 -1.77 -5.34
C PHE A 27 1.79 -2.78 -6.47
N ARG A 28 0.93 -3.78 -6.22
CA ARG A 28 0.58 -4.80 -7.23
C ARG A 28 -0.23 -4.19 -8.37
N VAL A 29 -1.18 -3.32 -8.06
CA VAL A 29 -1.98 -2.62 -9.07
C VAL A 29 -1.11 -1.65 -9.87
N ALA A 30 -0.27 -0.84 -9.22
CA ALA A 30 0.66 0.06 -9.91
C ALA A 30 1.59 -0.72 -10.86
N LYS A 31 2.10 -1.88 -10.44
CA LYS A 31 2.91 -2.77 -11.27
C LYS A 31 2.15 -3.33 -12.47
N ALA A 32 0.89 -3.69 -12.31
CA ALA A 32 0.05 -4.18 -13.42
C ALA A 32 -0.23 -3.05 -14.43
N LEU A 33 -0.57 -1.86 -13.93
CA LEU A 33 -0.83 -0.67 -14.73
C LEU A 33 0.41 -0.20 -15.49
N ALA A 34 1.59 -0.25 -14.89
CA ALA A 34 2.85 0.12 -15.55
C ALA A 34 3.26 -0.88 -16.66
N ARG A 35 2.85 -2.15 -16.55
CA ARG A 35 3.22 -3.22 -17.49
C ARG A 35 2.27 -3.36 -18.67
N ASN A 36 1.02 -2.92 -18.53
CA ASN A 36 0.05 -3.00 -19.61
C ASN A 36 0.32 -1.89 -20.64
N PRO A 37 0.58 -2.22 -21.93
CA PRO A 37 0.92 -1.23 -22.95
C PRO A 37 -0.09 -0.10 -23.09
N GLY A 38 -1.39 -0.42 -23.02
CA GLY A 38 -2.46 0.57 -23.17
C GLY A 38 -2.59 1.50 -21.97
N SER A 39 -2.35 1.04 -20.74
CA SER A 39 -2.39 1.93 -19.57
C SER A 39 -1.06 2.69 -19.36
N ARG A 40 0.07 2.10 -19.75
CA ARG A 40 1.40 2.66 -19.54
C ARG A 40 1.59 4.03 -20.18
N GLU A 41 1.00 4.25 -21.35
CA GLU A 41 1.09 5.52 -22.08
C GLU A 41 0.14 6.61 -21.54
N HIS A 42 -0.90 6.22 -20.80
CA HIS A 42 -1.88 7.14 -20.24
C HIS A 42 -1.59 7.53 -18.78
N ILE A 43 -0.75 6.78 -18.07
CA ILE A 43 -0.41 7.03 -16.66
C ILE A 43 0.90 7.82 -16.59
N ARG A 44 0.83 9.06 -16.11
CA ARG A 44 1.99 9.95 -15.98
C ARG A 44 2.73 9.81 -14.65
N ASP A 45 1.99 9.53 -13.58
CA ASP A 45 2.53 9.30 -12.24
C ASP A 45 1.59 8.39 -11.42
N PHE A 46 2.10 7.91 -10.28
CA PHE A 46 1.36 7.11 -9.30
C PHE A 46 1.20 7.87 -7.98
N THR A 47 0.98 9.18 -8.05
CA THR A 47 0.86 10.04 -6.86
C THR A 47 -0.58 10.54 -6.75
N TRP A 48 -1.19 10.39 -5.58
CA TRP A 48 -2.51 10.96 -5.30
C TRP A 48 -2.38 12.13 -4.34
N ARG A 49 -3.45 12.92 -4.22
CA ARG A 49 -3.55 13.96 -3.19
C ARG A 49 -3.32 13.31 -1.82
N ASN A 50 -2.38 13.86 -1.04
CA ASN A 50 -1.93 13.37 0.26
C ASN A 50 -1.00 12.14 0.23
N SER A 51 -0.49 11.74 -0.94
CA SER A 51 0.61 10.77 -0.98
C SER A 51 1.89 11.36 -0.37
N VAL A 52 2.53 10.61 0.51
CA VAL A 52 3.85 10.92 1.07
C VAL A 52 4.86 9.90 0.58
N ARG A 53 6.10 10.34 0.29
CA ARG A 53 7.17 9.43 -0.12
C ARG A 53 7.48 8.46 1.02
N PHE A 54 7.49 7.16 0.74
CA PHE A 54 7.95 6.16 1.69
C PHE A 54 9.48 6.18 1.79
N ARG A 55 10.00 6.42 3.00
CA ARG A 55 11.44 6.53 3.30
C ARG A 55 12.06 5.21 3.77
N TRP A 56 11.29 4.13 3.84
CA TRP A 56 11.71 2.84 4.38
C TRP A 56 12.11 2.89 5.86
N GLU A 57 11.57 3.87 6.59
CA GLU A 57 11.78 4.04 8.03
C GLU A 57 10.55 3.55 8.78
N SER A 58 10.74 2.67 9.77
CA SER A 58 9.65 2.21 10.66
C SER A 58 8.98 3.37 11.39
N GLN A 59 9.75 4.39 11.77
CA GLN A 59 9.23 5.60 12.40
C GLN A 59 8.20 6.33 11.52
N GLN A 60 8.37 6.35 10.20
CA GLN A 60 7.38 6.95 9.31
C GLN A 60 6.02 6.26 9.41
N LEU A 61 6.02 4.94 9.56
CA LEU A 61 4.78 4.17 9.73
C LEU A 61 4.14 4.46 11.10
N MET A 62 4.96 4.64 12.14
CA MET A 62 4.47 5.07 13.46
C MET A 62 3.85 6.46 13.43
N GLU A 63 4.50 7.43 12.77
CA GLU A 63 3.98 8.79 12.57
C GLU A 63 2.65 8.81 11.82
N LEU A 64 2.46 7.87 10.89
CA LEU A 64 1.22 7.69 10.13
C LEU A 64 0.15 6.87 10.89
N GLY A 65 0.45 6.39 12.10
CA GLY A 65 -0.44 5.53 12.89
C GLY A 65 -0.62 4.14 12.29
N LEU A 66 0.28 3.74 11.40
CA LEU A 66 0.29 2.46 10.67
C LEU A 66 1.13 1.38 11.36
N MET A 67 1.81 1.72 12.46
CA MET A 67 2.66 0.83 13.21
C MET A 67 2.75 1.29 14.66
N GLU A 68 2.70 0.35 15.60
CA GLU A 68 2.85 0.60 17.03
C GLU A 68 4.27 0.33 17.53
N PRO A 69 4.72 0.98 18.61
CA PRO A 69 5.98 0.65 19.27
C PRO A 69 6.04 -0.85 19.62
N GLY A 70 7.10 -1.54 19.17
CA GLY A 70 7.32 -2.97 19.43
C GLY A 70 6.72 -3.92 18.38
N GLN A 71 5.99 -3.42 17.38
CA GLN A 71 5.66 -4.22 16.20
C GLN A 71 6.92 -4.45 15.34
N TRP A 72 6.97 -5.59 14.66
CA TRP A 72 8.03 -5.97 13.72
C TRP A 72 7.39 -6.27 12.36
N PHE A 73 8.13 -6.00 11.28
CA PHE A 73 7.70 -6.20 9.88
C PHE A 73 8.11 -7.56 9.35
#